data_AF-A0A7X5BH13-F1
#
_entry.id   AF-A0A7X5BH13-F1
#
_cell.length_a   1.000
_cell.length_b   1.000
_cell.length_c   1.000
_cell.angle_alpha   90.00
_cell.angle_beta   90.00
_cell.angle_gamma   90.00
#
_symmetry.space_group_name_H-M   'P 1'
#
loop_
_entity.id
_entity.type
_entity.pdbx_description
1 polymer ?
#
loop_
_entity_poly.entity_id
_entity_poly.type
_entity_poly.pdbx_seq_one_letter_code
_entity_poly.pdbx_strand_id
1 'polypeptide(L)' 'ITVTPGSLALDVATDKSVLYVHLMYFEDEARQIEEFKRLEARVIDLLG' A
#
# COMPACT_ATOMS: atom_id res chain seq x y z
N ILE A 1 -7.33 6.56 2.45
CA ILE A 1 -6.83 7.68 1.60
C ILE A 1 -6.72 7.13 0.19
N THR A 2 -7.34 7.77 -0.81
CA THR A 2 -7.24 7.35 -2.22
C THR A 2 -6.16 8.20 -2.91
N VAL A 3 -5.05 7.59 -3.29
CA VAL A 3 -3.95 8.24 -4.04
C VAL A 3 -3.83 7.52 -5.37
N THR A 4 -3.82 8.23 -6.50
CA THR A 4 -3.78 7.60 -7.84
C THR A 4 -2.71 8.25 -8.70
N PRO A 5 -2.14 7.55 -9.71
CA PRO A 5 -2.91 7.15 -10.90
C PRO A 5 -3.20 5.64 -10.98
N GLY A 6 -4.49 5.26 -10.98
CA GLY A 6 -4.98 3.88 -11.17
C GLY A 6 -5.97 3.33 -10.12
N SER A 7 -6.51 4.16 -9.22
CA SER A 7 -7.40 3.78 -8.10
C SER A 7 -6.78 2.81 -7.10
N LEU A 8 -5.94 3.36 -6.21
CA LEU A 8 -5.46 2.66 -5.02
C LEU A 8 -6.31 3.06 -3.80
N ALA A 9 -6.98 2.09 -3.17
CA ALA A 9 -7.61 2.30 -1.86
C ALA A 9 -6.68 1.77 -0.76
N LEU A 10 -6.30 2.66 0.16
CA LEU A 10 -5.47 2.35 1.32
C LEU A 10 -6.29 2.52 2.60
N ASP A 11 -6.42 1.43 3.36
CA ASP A 11 -7.03 1.41 4.69
C ASP A 11 -6.10 0.69 5.69
N VAL A 12 -6.17 1.08 6.95
CA VAL A 12 -5.31 0.57 8.03
C VAL A 12 -6.22 -0.04 9.10
N ALA A 13 -5.92 -1.27 9.53
CA ALA A 13 -6.64 -1.89 10.63
C ALA A 13 -6.57 -1.02 11.90
N THR A 14 -7.59 -1.09 12.75
CA THR A 14 -7.68 -0.24 13.96
C THR A 14 -6.48 -0.40 14.90
N ASP A 15 -5.88 -1.59 14.93
CA ASP A 15 -4.67 -1.91 15.70
C ASP A 15 -3.35 -1.65 14.94
N LYS A 16 -3.43 -1.07 13.74
CA LYS A 16 -2.32 -0.79 12.81
C LYS A 16 -1.53 -2.03 12.38
N SER A 17 -2.05 -3.23 12.58
CA SER A 17 -1.35 -4.49 12.27
C SER A 17 -1.39 -4.86 10.78
N VAL A 18 -2.38 -4.35 10.03
CA VAL A 18 -2.61 -4.70 8.63
C VAL A 18 -2.86 -3.46 7.79
N LEU A 19 -2.19 -3.40 6.63
CA LEU A 19 -2.40 -2.41 5.58
C LEU A 19 -3.16 -3.06 4.41
N TYR A 20 -4.38 -2.62 4.15
CA TYR A 20 -5.19 -3.08 3.02
C TYR A 20 -4.94 -2.21 1.80
N VAL A 21 -4.58 -2.86 0.69
CA VAL A 21 -4.21 -2.22 -0.56
C VAL A 21 -5.08 -2.82 -1.67
N HIS A 22 -5.99 -2.02 -2.25
CA HIS A 22 -6.76 -2.43 -3.43
C HIS A 22 -6.21 -1.74 -4.68
N LEU A 23 -5.75 -2.51 -5.65
CA LEU A 23 -5.22 -2.02 -6.93
C LEU A 23 -6.21 -2.33 -8.05
N MET A 24 -6.62 -1.32 -8.83
CA MET A 24 -7.48 -1.57 -10.00
C MET A 24 -6.69 -1.78 -11.29
N TYR A 25 -5.49 -1.19 -11.42
CA TYR A 25 -4.68 -1.30 -12.64
C TYR A 25 -3.20 -1.49 -12.28
N PHE A 26 -2.58 -2.50 -12.88
CA PHE A 26 -1.13 -2.71 -12.86
C PHE A 26 -0.67 -3.41 -14.14
N GLU A 27 0.54 -3.09 -14.60
CA GLU A 27 1.15 -3.74 -15.76
C GLU A 27 2.01 -4.95 -15.35
N ASP A 28 2.66 -4.86 -14.19
CA ASP A 28 3.57 -5.88 -13.66
C ASP A 28 3.29 -6.08 -12.16
N GLU A 29 2.68 -7.21 -11.83
CA GLU A 29 2.32 -7.58 -10.46
C GLU A 29 3.54 -7.62 -9.53
N ALA A 30 4.64 -8.21 -9.98
CA ALA A 30 5.83 -8.40 -9.17
C ALA A 30 6.48 -7.05 -8.83
N ARG A 31 6.56 -6.16 -9.82
CA ARG A 31 7.06 -4.79 -9.60
C ARG A 31 6.16 -4.03 -8.63
N GLN A 32 4.84 -4.15 -8.75
CA GLN A 32 3.91 -3.48 -7.84
C GLN A 32 4.03 -4.00 -6.41
N ILE A 33 4.11 -5.32 -6.22
CA ILE A 33 4.32 -5.92 -4.89
C ILE A 33 5.62 -5.39 -4.25
N GLU A 34 6.70 -5.25 -5.02
CA GLU A 34 7.97 -4.70 -4.53
C GLU A 34 7.83 -3.23 -4.09
N GLU A 35 7.10 -2.41 -4.85
CA GLU A 35 6.80 -1.03 -4.47
C GLU A 35 5.96 -0.95 -3.18
N PHE A 36 4.99 -1.85 -3.00
CA PHE A 36 4.20 -1.90 -1.76
C PHE A 36 5.01 -2.31 -0.55
N LYS A 37 5.95 -3.26 -0.68
CA LYS A 37 6.86 -3.59 0.43
C LYS A 37 7.76 -2.42 0.82
N ARG A 38 8.21 -1.62 -0.15
CA ARG A 38 8.93 -0.37 0.13
C ARG A 38 8.05 0.65 0.86
N LEU A 39 6.79 0.79 0.46
CA LEU A 39 5.83 1.67 1.12
C LEU A 39 5.55 1.21 2.56
N GLU A 40 5.32 -0.09 2.77
CA GLU A 40 5.12 -0.70 4.08
C GLU A 40 6.27 -0.38 5.04
N ALA A 41 7.51 -0.61 4.62
CA ALA A 41 8.69 -0.30 5.42
C ALA A 41 8.75 1.19 5.83
N ARG A 42 8.41 2.09 4.89
CA ARG A 42 8.36 3.54 5.17
C ARG A 42 7.25 3.92 6.14
N VAL A 43 6.09 3.26 6.05
CA VAL A 43 4.96 3.53 6.95
C VAL A 43 5.28 3.04 8.36
N ILE A 44 5.91 1.87 8.50
CA ILE A 44 6.37 1.34 9.79
C ILE A 44 7.39 2.30 10.41
N ASP A 45 8.37 2.78 9.65
CA ASP A 45 9.38 3.75 10.13
C ASP A 45 8.76 5.08 10.59
N LEU A 46 7.67 5.52 9.95
CA LEU A 46 6.96 6.76 10.29
C LEU A 46 6.02 6.64 11.50
N LEU A 47 5.54 5.43 11.79
CA LEU A 47 4.55 5.17 12.84
C LEU A 47 5.13 4.48 14.08
N GLY A 48 6.35 3.95 13.99
CA GLY A 48 7.15 3.42 15.11
C GLY A 48 7.91 4.50 15.86
#